data_AF-A0A6B3FSL5-F1
#
_entry.id   AF-A0A6B3FSL5-F1
#
_cell.length_a   1.000
_cell.length_b   1.000
_cell.length_c   1.000
_cell.angle_alpha   90.00
_cell.angle_beta   90.00
_cell.angle_gamma   90.00
#
_symmetry.space_group_name_H-M   'P 1'
#
loop_
_entity.id
_entity.type
_entity.pdbx_description
1 polymer ?
#
loop_
_entity_poly.entity_id
_entity_poly.type
_entity_poly.pdbx_seq_one_letter_code
_entity_poly.pdbx_strand_id
1 'polypeptide(L)'
;QLGWPLLPTVKALLDRSAFPRWLAGAVTAAPQSVARTPLLSWGVRQSPHPWLTEHAKTLIAEEFRAAAEHAEPIDPWRGRHVDIDGVRMGARHFQAMEDIGMTLGLPVAAPLYDDRILEATLAVRLPERISPWRYKPLLVEAMRGVVPDALLARTTKDHMSSDEHQGLREHAPDLAELWTGSRLAQHGLVDSRRLLRLAAEPFSPVLVEHSISSTVAGETWLRTAENAWPPPQSAPTTTPSEASL
;
A
#
# COMPACT_ATOMS: atom_id res chain seq x y z
N GLN A 1 9.32 -9.91 -26.77
CA GLN A 1 10.42 -9.33 -25.96
C GLN A 1 9.78 -8.62 -24.77
N LEU A 2 10.27 -8.80 -23.54
CA LEU A 2 9.64 -8.22 -22.33
C LEU A 2 9.72 -6.68 -22.26
N GLY A 3 10.48 -6.05 -23.18
CA GLY A 3 10.64 -4.60 -23.26
C GLY A 3 11.47 -4.02 -22.11
N TRP A 4 12.22 -4.86 -21.40
CA TRP A 4 13.02 -4.42 -20.25
C TRP A 4 14.27 -3.66 -20.71
N PRO A 5 14.51 -2.45 -20.20
CA PRO A 5 15.72 -1.71 -20.52
C PRO A 5 16.97 -2.45 -19.99
N LEU A 6 18.02 -2.52 -20.82
CA LEU A 6 19.22 -3.32 -20.55
C LEU A 6 19.92 -2.90 -19.25
N LEU A 7 20.22 -1.60 -19.10
CA LEU A 7 20.97 -1.08 -17.96
C LEU A 7 20.26 -1.33 -16.61
N PRO A 8 18.97 -0.98 -16.42
CA PRO A 8 18.21 -1.38 -15.22
C PRO A 8 18.19 -2.88 -14.96
N THR A 9 18.09 -3.71 -16.01
CA THR A 9 18.09 -5.17 -15.87
C THR A 9 19.43 -5.69 -15.34
N VAL A 10 20.54 -5.23 -15.92
CA VAL A 10 21.88 -5.59 -15.45
C VAL A 10 22.11 -5.10 -14.02
N LYS A 11 21.71 -3.87 -13.69
CA LYS A 11 21.80 -3.32 -12.34
C LYS A 11 21.02 -4.18 -11.33
N ALA A 12 19.82 -4.62 -11.69
CA ALA A 12 18.99 -5.46 -10.84
C ALA A 12 19.60 -6.87 -10.65
N LEU A 13 20.19 -7.46 -11.69
CA LEU A 13 20.88 -8.76 -11.61
C LEU A 13 22.16 -8.70 -10.75
N LEU A 14 22.84 -7.56 -10.74
CA LEU A 14 24.04 -7.34 -9.93
C LEU A 14 23.75 -6.92 -8.48
N ASP A 15 22.50 -6.62 -8.13
CA ASP A 15 22.12 -6.22 -6.78
C ASP A 15 22.21 -7.40 -5.81
N ARG A 16 23.17 -7.31 -4.87
CA ARG A 16 23.40 -8.30 -3.79
C ARG A 16 23.02 -7.77 -2.41
N SER A 17 22.18 -6.73 -2.33
CA SER A 17 21.73 -6.14 -1.05
C SER A 17 21.07 -7.17 -0.13
N ALA A 18 21.53 -7.29 1.11
CA ALA A 18 20.78 -8.06 2.11
C ALA A 18 19.42 -7.40 2.41
N PHE A 19 18.46 -8.17 2.91
CA PHE A 19 17.11 -7.66 3.20
C PHE A 19 17.08 -6.44 4.12
N PRO A 20 17.80 -6.41 5.27
CA PRO A 20 17.93 -5.20 6.10
C PRO A 20 18.40 -3.98 5.32
N ARG A 21 19.46 -4.13 4.52
CA ARG A 21 20.01 -3.02 3.73
C ARG A 21 19.03 -2.53 2.67
N TRP A 22 18.26 -3.44 2.07
CA TRP A 22 17.22 -3.06 1.15
C TRP A 22 16.09 -2.29 1.85
N LEU A 23 15.64 -2.77 3.02
CA LEU A 23 14.55 -2.19 3.80
C LEU A 23 14.89 -0.78 4.30
N ALA A 24 16.10 -0.59 4.82
CA ALA A 24 16.61 0.71 5.26
C ALA A 24 16.61 1.78 4.16
N GLY A 25 16.63 1.36 2.88
CA GLY A 25 16.53 2.25 1.72
C GLY A 25 15.25 2.07 0.90
N ALA A 26 14.24 1.36 1.42
CA ALA A 26 13.04 1.00 0.66
C ALA A 26 12.22 2.24 0.27
N VAL A 27 12.34 3.32 1.03
CA VAL A 27 11.74 4.61 0.72
C VAL A 27 12.76 5.49 0.01
N THR A 28 12.43 5.97 -1.18
CA THR A 28 13.34 6.78 -2.00
C THR A 28 12.67 8.03 -2.54
N ALA A 29 13.42 9.12 -2.65
CA ALA A 29 12.96 10.34 -3.31
C ALA A 29 12.82 10.19 -4.84
N ALA A 30 13.35 9.12 -5.41
CA ALA A 30 13.19 8.85 -6.84
C ALA A 30 11.71 8.54 -7.15
N PRO A 31 11.17 9.06 -8.26
CA PRO A 31 9.83 8.68 -8.69
C PRO A 31 9.80 7.19 -9.04
N GLN A 32 8.65 6.57 -8.83
CA GLN A 32 8.46 5.18 -9.19
C GLN A 32 8.57 5.05 -10.72
N SER A 33 9.35 4.06 -11.18
CA SER A 33 9.55 3.88 -12.61
C SER A 33 8.25 3.43 -13.27
N VAL A 34 7.80 4.18 -14.27
CA VAL A 34 6.70 3.78 -15.17
C VAL A 34 7.12 2.68 -16.16
N ALA A 35 8.43 2.46 -16.32
CA ALA A 35 8.94 1.40 -17.17
C ALA A 35 8.75 0.03 -16.50
N ARG A 36 8.29 -0.95 -17.27
CA ARG A 36 8.28 -2.35 -16.85
C ARG A 36 9.72 -2.79 -16.62
N THR A 37 10.16 -2.77 -15.37
CA THR A 37 11.47 -3.28 -14.95
C THR A 37 11.27 -4.59 -14.20
N PRO A 38 12.24 -5.51 -14.25
CA PRO A 38 12.13 -6.75 -13.49
C PRO A 38 12.25 -6.47 -11.99
N LEU A 39 11.30 -6.98 -11.21
CA LEU A 39 11.39 -6.98 -9.75
C LEU A 39 12.34 -8.10 -9.29
N LEU A 40 13.64 -7.81 -9.26
CA LEU A 40 14.69 -8.74 -8.78
C LEU A 40 15.22 -8.37 -7.38
N SER A 41 14.65 -7.34 -6.75
CA SER A 41 14.93 -6.93 -5.37
C SER A 41 14.03 -7.66 -4.37
N TRP A 42 14.12 -7.29 -3.09
CA TRP A 42 13.25 -7.85 -2.03
C TRP A 42 11.82 -7.31 -2.05
N GLY A 43 11.50 -6.37 -2.95
CA GLY A 43 10.20 -5.71 -3.02
C GLY A 43 10.29 -4.41 -3.82
N VAL A 44 9.14 -3.76 -3.99
CA VAL A 44 9.02 -2.47 -4.68
C VAL A 44 9.47 -1.35 -3.75
N ARG A 45 10.37 -0.50 -4.22
CA ARG A 45 10.74 0.72 -3.48
C ARG A 45 9.60 1.73 -3.56
N GLN A 46 9.31 2.33 -2.42
CA GLN A 46 8.21 3.29 -2.26
C GLN A 46 8.73 4.71 -2.47
N SER A 47 7.93 5.53 -3.16
CA SER A 47 8.17 6.96 -3.28
C SER A 47 7.16 7.71 -2.43
N PRO A 48 7.59 8.59 -1.51
CA PRO A 48 6.66 9.38 -0.71
C PRO A 48 5.75 10.22 -1.59
N HIS A 49 4.48 10.32 -1.21
CA HIS A 49 3.53 11.19 -1.90
C HIS A 49 4.01 12.65 -1.88
N PRO A 50 3.76 13.40 -2.96
CA PRO A 50 4.35 14.73 -3.12
C PRO A 50 3.74 15.80 -2.19
N TRP A 51 2.62 15.51 -1.54
CA TRP A 51 2.03 16.35 -0.49
C TRP A 51 2.49 16.00 0.93
N LEU A 52 3.32 14.97 1.11
CA LEU A 52 3.98 14.76 2.40
C LEU A 52 5.04 15.84 2.62
N THR A 53 5.09 16.36 3.85
CA THR A 53 6.13 17.32 4.25
C THR A 53 7.50 16.63 4.34
N GLU A 54 8.58 17.41 4.35
CA GLU A 54 9.91 16.85 4.63
C GLU A 54 10.00 16.22 6.02
N HIS A 55 9.26 16.76 7.00
CA HIS A 55 9.17 16.15 8.33
C HIS A 55 8.59 14.73 8.26
N ALA A 56 7.46 14.54 7.57
CA ALA A 56 6.88 13.19 7.38
C ALA A 56 7.82 12.25 6.62
N LYS A 57 8.49 12.74 5.56
CA LYS A 57 9.44 11.92 4.80
C LYS A 57 10.61 11.46 5.66
N THR A 58 11.13 12.33 6.53
CA THR A 58 12.18 11.99 7.49
C THR A 58 11.71 10.93 8.48
N LEU A 59 10.54 11.12 9.10
CA LEU A 59 9.95 10.14 10.02
C LEU A 59 9.78 8.77 9.35
N ILE A 60 9.18 8.74 8.16
CA ILE A 60 9.00 7.50 7.39
C ILE A 60 10.36 6.83 7.13
N ALA A 61 11.37 7.60 6.70
CA ALA A 61 12.69 7.02 6.42
C ALA A 61 13.39 6.53 7.70
N GLU A 62 13.19 7.19 8.84
CA GLU A 62 13.68 6.75 10.15
C GLU A 62 13.02 5.45 10.60
N GLU A 63 11.69 5.33 10.51
CA GLU A 63 10.96 4.11 10.84
C GLU A 63 11.42 2.91 9.99
N PHE A 64 11.65 3.12 8.69
CA PHE A 64 12.19 2.05 7.83
C PHE A 64 13.62 1.65 8.19
N ARG A 65 14.46 2.59 8.64
CA ARG A 65 15.82 2.29 9.11
C ARG A 65 15.79 1.54 10.44
N ALA A 66 14.98 1.99 11.39
CA ALA A 66 14.80 1.33 12.68
C ALA A 66 14.26 -0.09 12.50
N ALA A 67 13.21 -0.27 11.68
CA ALA A 67 12.67 -1.59 11.37
C ALA A 67 13.74 -2.51 10.75
N ALA A 68 14.62 -1.96 9.90
CA ALA A 68 15.69 -2.73 9.27
C ALA A 68 16.72 -3.31 10.24
N GLU A 69 16.89 -2.74 11.45
CA GLU A 69 17.84 -3.24 12.44
C GLU A 69 17.50 -4.65 12.94
N HIS A 70 16.22 -5.01 12.88
CA HIS A 70 15.70 -6.30 13.38
C HIS A 70 14.97 -7.11 12.30
N ALA A 71 14.97 -6.63 11.05
CA ALA A 71 14.21 -7.24 9.98
C ALA A 71 14.90 -8.48 9.40
N GLU A 72 14.18 -9.60 9.37
CA GLU A 72 14.58 -10.81 8.65
C GLU A 72 13.66 -11.03 7.44
N PRO A 73 14.19 -11.52 6.31
CA PRO A 73 13.33 -11.85 5.19
C PRO A 73 12.50 -13.09 5.53
N ILE A 74 11.24 -13.10 5.07
CA ILE A 74 10.34 -14.27 5.16
C ILE A 74 11.01 -15.55 4.63
N ASP A 75 11.80 -15.43 3.56
CA ASP A 75 12.57 -16.52 2.96
C ASP A 75 13.90 -15.96 2.45
N PRO A 76 15.03 -16.68 2.56
CA PRO A 76 16.33 -16.20 2.07
C PRO A 76 16.37 -15.97 0.56
N TRP A 77 15.48 -16.59 -0.21
CA TRP A 77 15.34 -16.37 -1.65
C TRP A 77 14.40 -15.20 -1.92
N ARG A 78 14.91 -14.12 -2.52
CA ARG A 78 14.13 -12.90 -2.84
C ARG A 78 12.80 -13.16 -3.53
N GLY A 79 12.79 -14.06 -4.53
CA GLY A 79 11.57 -14.39 -5.26
C GLY A 79 10.51 -15.04 -4.36
N ARG A 80 10.91 -15.96 -3.48
CA ARG A 80 10.00 -16.59 -2.50
C ARG A 80 9.53 -15.59 -1.45
N HIS A 81 10.42 -14.70 -0.99
CA HIS A 81 10.07 -13.61 -0.10
C HIS A 81 8.98 -12.72 -0.71
N VAL A 82 9.18 -12.23 -1.94
CA VAL A 82 8.21 -11.37 -2.64
C VAL A 82 6.88 -12.09 -2.88
N ASP A 83 6.92 -13.37 -3.27
CA ASP A 83 5.69 -14.16 -3.48
C ASP A 83 4.89 -14.28 -2.17
N ILE A 84 5.53 -14.63 -1.06
CA ILE A 84 4.85 -14.80 0.24
C ILE A 84 4.42 -13.44 0.82
N ASP A 85 5.24 -12.39 0.68
CA ASP A 85 4.88 -11.05 1.13
C ASP A 85 3.65 -10.51 0.37
N GLY A 86 3.57 -10.77 -0.95
CA GLY A 86 2.39 -10.46 -1.75
C GLY A 86 1.12 -11.17 -1.28
N VAL A 87 1.23 -12.46 -0.91
CA VAL A 87 0.12 -13.22 -0.31
C VAL A 87 -0.30 -12.60 1.04
N ARG A 88 0.65 -12.30 1.93
CA ARG A 88 0.38 -11.70 3.24
C ARG A 88 -0.26 -10.32 3.12
N MET A 89 0.23 -9.48 2.22
CA MET A 89 -0.36 -8.17 1.93
C MET A 89 -1.82 -8.31 1.47
N GLY A 90 -2.08 -9.22 0.53
CA GLY A 90 -3.44 -9.47 0.05
C GLY A 90 -4.37 -10.03 1.11
N ALA A 91 -3.90 -10.98 1.92
CA ALA A 91 -4.67 -11.55 3.03
C ALA A 91 -5.08 -10.48 4.06
N ARG A 92 -4.15 -9.60 4.45
CA ARG A 92 -4.45 -8.46 5.35
C ARG A 92 -5.49 -7.51 4.77
N HIS A 93 -5.45 -7.28 3.45
CA HIS A 93 -6.43 -6.44 2.78
C HIS A 93 -7.84 -7.06 2.84
N PHE A 94 -7.95 -8.35 2.56
CA PHE A 94 -9.24 -9.05 2.65
C PHE A 94 -9.75 -9.18 4.08
N GLN A 95 -8.86 -9.35 5.06
CA GLN A 95 -9.24 -9.30 6.47
C GLN A 95 -9.88 -7.95 6.83
N ALA A 96 -9.28 -6.84 6.42
CA ALA A 96 -9.87 -5.51 6.66
C ALA A 96 -11.24 -5.35 5.96
N MET A 97 -11.42 -5.92 4.76
CA MET A 97 -12.72 -5.93 4.09
C MET A 97 -13.76 -6.80 4.81
N GLU A 98 -13.35 -7.94 5.37
CA GLU A 98 -14.20 -8.80 6.17
C GLU A 98 -14.66 -8.10 7.45
N ASP A 99 -13.75 -7.44 8.17
CA ASP A 99 -14.09 -6.67 9.39
C ASP A 99 -15.15 -5.59 9.11
N ILE A 100 -15.00 -4.87 8.00
CA ILE A 100 -15.98 -3.89 7.54
C ILE A 100 -17.30 -4.57 7.15
N GLY A 101 -17.22 -5.66 6.36
CA GLY A 101 -18.38 -6.41 5.89
C GLY A 101 -19.22 -6.96 7.05
N MET A 102 -18.58 -7.51 8.08
CA MET A 102 -19.23 -8.01 9.29
C MET A 102 -19.98 -6.90 10.03
N THR A 103 -19.39 -5.70 10.11
CA THR A 103 -20.04 -4.53 10.73
C THR A 103 -21.30 -4.10 9.96
N LEU A 104 -21.33 -4.34 8.64
CA LEU A 104 -22.46 -4.02 7.76
C LEU A 104 -23.47 -5.18 7.60
N GLY A 105 -23.24 -6.33 8.23
CA GLY A 105 -24.05 -7.54 8.04
C GLY A 105 -23.87 -8.21 6.67
N LEU A 106 -22.76 -7.92 5.98
CA LEU A 106 -22.39 -8.42 4.66
C LEU A 106 -21.01 -9.11 4.74
N PRO A 107 -20.93 -10.36 5.24
CA PRO A 107 -19.66 -11.06 5.37
C PRO A 107 -18.96 -11.20 4.02
N VAL A 108 -17.67 -10.86 3.97
CA VAL A 108 -16.82 -10.99 2.79
C VAL A 108 -15.92 -12.21 2.97
N ALA A 109 -15.93 -13.13 2.00
CA ALA A 109 -15.03 -14.28 1.99
C ALA A 109 -13.98 -14.14 0.88
N ALA A 110 -12.76 -14.62 1.16
CA ALA A 110 -11.66 -14.63 0.19
C ALA A 110 -11.11 -16.06 -0.01
N PRO A 111 -11.85 -16.99 -0.65
CA PRO A 111 -11.48 -18.41 -0.71
C PRO A 111 -10.09 -18.68 -1.31
N LEU A 112 -9.61 -17.82 -2.20
CA LEU A 112 -8.28 -17.98 -2.81
C LEU A 112 -7.11 -17.72 -1.85
N TYR A 113 -7.38 -17.24 -0.63
CA TYR A 113 -6.41 -17.12 0.46
C TYR A 113 -6.50 -18.26 1.49
N ASP A 114 -7.33 -19.28 1.23
CA ASP A 114 -7.31 -20.51 2.03
C ASP A 114 -5.92 -21.16 1.98
N ASP A 115 -5.43 -21.61 3.14
CA ASP A 115 -4.09 -22.19 3.28
C ASP A 115 -3.86 -23.36 2.32
N ARG A 116 -4.87 -24.21 2.07
CA ARG A 116 -4.73 -25.36 1.16
C ARG A 116 -4.60 -24.93 -0.29
N ILE A 117 -5.29 -23.85 -0.67
CA ILE A 117 -5.18 -23.27 -2.02
C ILE A 117 -3.80 -22.61 -2.17
N LEU A 118 -3.33 -21.88 -1.16
CA LEU A 118 -2.01 -21.27 -1.17
C LEU A 118 -0.90 -22.33 -1.22
N GLU A 119 -0.96 -23.38 -0.40
CA GLU A 119 -0.03 -24.50 -0.42
C GLU A 119 0.02 -25.18 -1.79
N ALA A 120 -1.16 -25.52 -2.35
CA ALA A 120 -1.24 -26.16 -3.66
C ALA A 120 -0.65 -25.27 -4.77
N THR A 121 -0.96 -23.97 -4.77
CA THR A 121 -0.43 -23.04 -5.78
C THR A 121 1.05 -22.72 -5.60
N LEU A 122 1.56 -22.70 -4.36
CA LEU A 122 2.97 -22.47 -4.06
C LEU A 122 3.84 -23.70 -4.34
N ALA A 123 3.28 -24.92 -4.31
CA ALA A 123 3.97 -26.16 -4.68
C ALA A 123 4.23 -26.29 -6.19
N VAL A 124 3.47 -25.58 -7.04
CA VAL A 124 3.66 -25.58 -8.50
C VAL A 124 4.94 -24.82 -8.88
N ARG A 125 5.64 -25.32 -9.91
CA ARG A 125 6.88 -24.69 -10.40
C ARG A 125 6.61 -23.28 -10.91
N LEU A 126 7.50 -22.35 -10.60
CA LEU A 126 7.33 -20.92 -10.96
C LEU A 126 7.00 -20.67 -12.44
N PRO A 127 7.65 -21.34 -13.44
CA PRO A 127 7.33 -21.13 -14.85
C PRO A 127 5.92 -21.59 -15.27
N GLU A 128 5.28 -22.45 -14.48
CA GLU A 128 3.89 -22.89 -14.69
C GLU A 128 2.90 -21.97 -13.97
N ARG A 129 3.33 -21.33 -12.87
CA ARG A 129 2.53 -20.38 -12.09
C ARG A 129 2.46 -18.99 -12.73
N ILE A 130 3.59 -18.48 -13.22
CA ILE A 130 3.72 -17.12 -13.74
C ILE A 130 4.28 -17.17 -15.17
N SER A 131 3.58 -16.52 -16.09
CA SER A 131 3.99 -16.42 -17.49
C SER A 131 3.76 -15.00 -18.00
N PRO A 132 4.71 -14.43 -18.77
CA PRO A 132 4.48 -13.16 -19.46
C PRO A 132 3.52 -13.28 -20.65
N TRP A 133 3.17 -14.51 -21.05
CA TRP A 133 2.36 -14.80 -22.23
C TRP A 133 0.95 -15.26 -21.90
N ARG A 134 0.73 -15.77 -20.68
CA ARG A 134 -0.56 -16.31 -20.23
C ARG A 134 -0.96 -15.60 -18.95
N TYR A 135 -2.12 -14.95 -18.97
CA TYR A 135 -2.71 -14.35 -17.78
C TYR A 135 -3.26 -15.44 -16.86
N LYS A 136 -2.79 -15.48 -15.60
CA LYS A 136 -3.24 -16.41 -14.54
C LYS A 136 -3.35 -17.89 -14.99
N PRO A 137 -2.26 -18.51 -15.49
CA PRO A 137 -2.31 -19.81 -16.16
C PRO A 137 -2.89 -20.94 -15.30
N LEU A 138 -2.57 -20.98 -14.00
CA LEU A 138 -3.11 -22.01 -13.09
C LEU A 138 -4.60 -21.83 -12.82
N LEU A 139 -5.07 -20.59 -12.64
CA LEU A 139 -6.49 -20.33 -12.44
C LEU A 139 -7.29 -20.69 -13.69
N VAL A 140 -6.76 -20.36 -14.88
CA VAL A 140 -7.39 -20.74 -16.15
C VAL A 140 -7.50 -22.26 -16.26
N GLU A 141 -6.43 -22.99 -15.93
CA GLU A 141 -6.45 -24.46 -15.97
C GLU A 141 -7.44 -25.04 -14.97
N ALA A 142 -7.43 -24.55 -13.72
CA ALA A 142 -8.31 -25.03 -12.66
C ALA A 142 -9.80 -24.77 -12.94
N MET A 143 -10.12 -23.73 -13.72
CA MET A 143 -11.49 -23.33 -14.04
C MET A 143 -12.03 -23.93 -15.35
N ARG A 144 -11.24 -24.72 -16.10
CA ARG A 144 -11.74 -25.42 -17.30
C ARG A 144 -12.88 -26.36 -16.94
N GLY A 145 -13.97 -26.29 -17.69
CA GLY A 145 -15.18 -27.08 -17.42
C GLY A 145 -16.01 -26.59 -16.23
N VAL A 146 -15.53 -25.62 -15.46
CA VAL A 146 -16.28 -24.95 -14.37
C VAL A 146 -16.94 -23.67 -14.89
N VAL A 147 -16.23 -22.89 -15.70
CA VAL A 147 -16.74 -21.66 -16.32
C VAL A 147 -16.75 -21.78 -17.85
N PRO A 148 -17.58 -21.00 -18.56
CA PRO A 148 -17.55 -20.97 -20.03
C PRO A 148 -16.18 -20.58 -20.58
N ASP A 149 -15.75 -21.26 -21.66
CA ASP A 149 -14.45 -21.02 -22.29
C ASP A 149 -14.24 -19.56 -22.73
N ALA A 150 -15.32 -18.85 -23.06
CA ALA A 150 -15.27 -17.43 -23.40
C ALA A 150 -14.74 -16.55 -22.25
N LEU A 151 -15.01 -16.91 -20.98
CA LEU A 151 -14.47 -16.20 -19.82
C LEU A 151 -12.98 -16.50 -19.62
N LEU A 152 -12.54 -17.71 -19.94
CA LEU A 152 -11.13 -18.12 -19.87
C LEU A 152 -10.28 -17.47 -20.97
N ALA A 153 -10.87 -17.23 -22.13
CA ALA A 153 -10.22 -16.57 -23.27
C ALA A 153 -10.13 -15.04 -23.14
N ARG A 154 -10.82 -14.44 -22.15
CA ARG A 154 -10.86 -12.98 -21.99
C ARG A 154 -9.49 -12.44 -21.59
N THR A 155 -8.94 -11.56 -22.43
CA THR A 155 -7.65 -10.89 -22.21
C THR A 155 -7.78 -9.47 -21.69
N THR A 156 -9.00 -8.90 -21.73
CA THR A 156 -9.28 -7.57 -21.21
C THR A 156 -9.62 -7.64 -19.73
N LYS A 157 -9.15 -6.68 -18.95
CA LYS A 157 -9.62 -6.39 -17.59
C LYS A 157 -10.06 -4.93 -17.59
N ASP A 158 -11.18 -4.65 -16.94
CA ASP A 158 -11.64 -3.27 -16.85
C ASP A 158 -10.63 -2.44 -16.05
N HIS A 159 -10.48 -1.17 -16.44
CA HIS A 159 -9.67 -0.21 -15.73
C HIS A 159 -10.61 0.62 -14.87
N MET A 160 -10.58 0.39 -13.55
CA MET A 160 -11.41 1.11 -12.56
C MET A 160 -11.04 2.61 -12.42
N SER A 161 -10.25 3.15 -13.35
CA SER A 161 -9.84 4.54 -13.32
C SER A 161 -11.04 5.47 -13.56
N SER A 162 -12.04 5.08 -14.36
CA SER A 162 -13.24 5.91 -14.57
C SER A 162 -13.95 6.23 -13.26
N ASP A 163 -14.08 5.22 -12.40
CA ASP A 163 -14.81 5.28 -11.14
C ASP A 163 -14.05 6.14 -10.12
N GLU A 164 -12.71 6.00 -10.06
CA GLU A 164 -11.87 6.85 -9.23
C GLU A 164 -11.98 8.33 -9.64
N HIS A 165 -11.91 8.64 -10.93
CA HIS A 165 -12.07 10.03 -11.40
C HIS A 165 -13.48 10.57 -11.15
N GLN A 166 -14.51 9.73 -11.28
CA GLN A 166 -15.88 10.12 -10.97
C GLN A 166 -16.02 10.45 -9.48
N GLY A 167 -15.54 9.57 -8.59
CA GLY A 167 -15.56 9.79 -7.15
C GLY A 167 -14.80 11.05 -6.72
N LEU A 168 -13.60 11.28 -7.29
CA LEU A 168 -12.82 12.50 -7.01
C LEU A 168 -13.56 13.78 -7.42
N ARG A 169 -14.28 13.76 -8.55
CA ARG A 169 -15.10 14.91 -8.97
C ARG A 169 -16.29 15.12 -8.05
N GLU A 170 -17.03 14.05 -7.76
CA GLU A 170 -18.28 14.11 -6.98
C GLU A 170 -18.01 14.55 -5.54
N HIS A 171 -16.92 14.07 -4.95
CA HIS A 171 -16.55 14.35 -3.56
C HIS A 171 -15.45 15.42 -3.41
N ALA A 172 -15.21 16.24 -4.44
CA ALA A 172 -14.25 17.35 -4.37
C ALA A 172 -14.55 18.33 -3.21
N PRO A 173 -15.82 18.73 -2.93
CA PRO A 173 -16.13 19.57 -1.78
C PRO A 173 -15.81 18.91 -0.44
N ASP A 174 -16.13 17.61 -0.30
CA ASP A 174 -15.88 16.84 0.93
C ASP A 174 -14.38 16.72 1.20
N LEU A 175 -13.59 16.47 0.15
CA LEU A 175 -12.12 16.47 0.23
C LEU A 175 -11.60 17.85 0.63
N ALA A 176 -12.16 18.94 0.08
CA ALA A 176 -11.75 20.29 0.44
C ALA A 176 -12.03 20.61 1.92
N GLU A 177 -13.18 20.18 2.45
CA GLU A 177 -13.49 20.30 3.88
C GLU A 177 -12.49 19.49 4.74
N LEU A 178 -12.23 18.24 4.35
CA LEU A 178 -11.29 17.35 5.04
C LEU A 178 -9.89 17.97 5.15
N TRP A 179 -9.42 18.63 4.09
CA TRP A 179 -8.09 19.25 4.05
C TRP A 179 -8.02 20.61 4.75
N THR A 180 -9.11 21.37 4.79
CA THR A 180 -9.17 22.67 5.49
C THR A 180 -8.91 22.50 6.98
N GLY A 181 -9.47 21.45 7.59
CA GLY A 181 -9.32 21.14 9.01
C GLY A 181 -8.38 19.98 9.31
N SER A 182 -7.43 19.64 8.42
CA SER A 182 -6.65 18.40 8.51
C SER A 182 -5.84 18.29 9.80
N ARG A 183 -6.02 17.17 10.52
CA ARG A 183 -5.21 16.76 11.67
C ARG A 183 -3.81 16.36 11.24
N LEU A 184 -3.67 15.67 10.11
CA LEU A 184 -2.36 15.35 9.55
C LEU A 184 -1.53 16.63 9.30
N ALA A 185 -2.17 17.70 8.83
CA ALA A 185 -1.50 18.98 8.62
C ALA A 185 -1.12 19.67 9.94
N GLN A 186 -1.96 19.55 10.99
CA GLN A 186 -1.65 20.05 12.34
C GLN A 186 -0.43 19.36 12.95
N HIS A 187 -0.25 18.07 12.69
CA HIS A 187 0.96 17.31 13.04
C HIS A 187 2.14 17.55 12.07
N GLY A 188 1.99 18.44 11.10
CA GLY A 188 3.04 18.76 10.13
C GLY A 188 3.37 17.61 9.19
N LEU A 189 2.46 16.65 8.97
CA LEU A 189 2.70 15.47 8.14
C LEU A 189 2.36 15.68 6.66
N VAL A 190 1.37 16.53 6.37
CA VAL A 190 0.93 16.85 5.00
C VAL A 190 0.87 18.35 4.74
N ASP A 191 1.08 18.76 3.49
CA ASP A 191 0.78 20.10 2.99
C ASP A 191 -0.70 20.17 2.60
N SER A 192 -1.54 20.65 3.53
CA SER A 192 -2.98 20.82 3.31
C SER A 192 -3.30 21.79 2.17
N ARG A 193 -2.46 22.80 1.93
CA ARG A 193 -2.68 23.75 0.82
C ARG A 193 -2.51 23.06 -0.52
N ARG A 194 -1.54 22.14 -0.63
CA ARG A 194 -1.36 21.32 -1.83
C ARG A 194 -2.54 20.38 -2.03
N LEU A 195 -3.01 19.72 -0.97
CA LEU A 195 -4.17 18.83 -1.02
C LEU A 195 -5.45 19.57 -1.41
N LEU A 196 -5.67 20.78 -0.90
CA LEU A 196 -6.80 21.64 -1.30
C LEU A 196 -6.79 21.97 -2.79
N ARG A 197 -5.61 22.28 -3.36
CA ARG A 197 -5.47 22.50 -4.81
C ARG A 197 -5.79 21.23 -5.60
N LEU A 198 -5.29 20.07 -5.15
CA LEU A 198 -5.57 18.79 -5.80
C LEU A 198 -7.05 18.40 -5.73
N ALA A 199 -7.75 18.71 -4.64
CA ALA A 199 -9.20 18.50 -4.53
C ALA A 199 -9.99 19.32 -5.57
N ALA A 200 -9.50 20.51 -5.94
CA ALA A 200 -10.08 21.33 -7.01
C ALA A 200 -9.71 20.83 -8.43
N GLU A 201 -8.75 19.91 -8.55
CA GLU A 201 -8.24 19.37 -9.81
C GLU A 201 -8.36 17.83 -9.85
N PRO A 202 -9.58 17.27 -9.91
CA PRO A 202 -9.82 15.81 -9.81
C PRO A 202 -9.22 14.99 -10.96
N PHE A 203 -8.70 15.64 -12.01
CA PHE A 203 -7.99 15.01 -13.13
C PHE A 203 -6.48 15.30 -13.13
N SER A 204 -5.94 15.81 -12.02
CA SER A 204 -4.52 16.11 -11.90
C SER A 204 -3.70 14.85 -12.17
N PRO A 205 -2.68 14.89 -13.05
CA PRO A 205 -1.76 13.77 -13.24
C PRO A 205 -1.12 13.29 -11.93
N VAL A 206 -0.98 14.19 -10.95
CA VAL A 206 -0.50 13.86 -9.60
C VAL A 206 -1.40 12.85 -8.90
N LEU A 207 -2.73 12.95 -9.04
CA LEU A 207 -3.68 12.03 -8.43
C LEU A 207 -3.74 10.68 -9.16
N VAL A 208 -3.39 10.66 -10.45
CA VAL A 208 -3.27 9.42 -11.23
C VAL A 208 -2.02 8.65 -10.82
N GLU A 209 -0.91 9.35 -10.55
CA GLU A 209 0.36 8.73 -10.12
C GLU A 209 0.38 8.37 -8.64
N HIS A 210 -0.32 9.16 -7.82
CA HIS A 210 -0.38 9.02 -6.37
C HIS A 210 -1.84 9.06 -5.92
N SER A 211 -2.40 7.91 -5.54
CA SER A 211 -3.76 7.88 -5.02
C SER A 211 -3.84 8.60 -3.67
N ILE A 212 -4.84 9.46 -3.51
CA ILE A 212 -5.11 10.19 -2.27
C ILE A 212 -5.70 9.28 -1.17
N SER A 213 -6.15 8.08 -1.54
CA SER A 213 -6.88 7.14 -0.68
C SER A 213 -6.16 6.84 0.64
N SER A 214 -4.85 6.61 0.62
CA SER A 214 -4.09 6.34 1.85
C SER A 214 -3.98 7.56 2.76
N THR A 215 -3.99 8.77 2.19
CA THR A 215 -3.98 10.03 2.96
C THR A 215 -5.34 10.32 3.58
N VAL A 216 -6.44 10.07 2.84
CA VAL A 216 -7.81 10.13 3.37
C VAL A 216 -8.00 9.10 4.49
N ALA A 217 -7.54 7.86 4.29
CA ALA A 217 -7.59 6.82 5.30
C ALA A 217 -6.80 7.21 6.56
N GLY A 218 -5.59 7.75 6.39
CA GLY A 218 -4.76 8.22 7.51
C GLY A 218 -5.41 9.36 8.30
N GLU A 219 -6.01 10.34 7.61
CA GLU A 219 -6.73 11.45 8.24
C GLU A 219 -7.97 10.97 8.99
N THR A 220 -8.75 10.06 8.40
CA THR A 220 -9.95 9.48 9.00
C THR A 220 -9.59 8.63 10.23
N TRP A 221 -8.54 7.81 10.12
CA TRP A 221 -8.02 7.03 11.23
C TRP A 221 -7.56 7.93 12.37
N LEU A 222 -6.78 8.98 12.10
CA LEU A 222 -6.28 9.89 13.12
C LEU A 222 -7.42 10.58 13.87
N ARG A 223 -8.43 11.10 13.16
CA ARG A 223 -9.63 11.68 13.77
C ARG A 223 -10.38 10.68 14.64
N THR A 224 -10.50 9.44 14.18
CA THR A 224 -11.17 8.37 14.93
C THR A 224 -10.38 8.01 16.19
N ALA A 225 -9.05 7.89 16.07
CA ALA A 225 -8.15 7.58 17.17
C ALA A 225 -8.15 8.67 18.25
N GLU A 226 -8.10 9.95 17.87
CA GLU A 226 -8.19 11.08 18.81
C GLU A 226 -9.51 11.08 19.59
N ASN A 227 -10.61 10.71 18.94
CA ASN A 227 -11.92 10.63 19.58
C ASN A 227 -12.08 9.39 20.47
N ALA A 228 -11.45 8.27 20.09
CA ALA A 228 -11.50 7.02 20.85
C ALA A 228 -10.52 6.99 22.03
N TRP A 229 -9.39 7.68 21.91
CA TRP A 229 -8.36 7.82 22.94
C TRP A 229 -8.15 9.29 23.28
N PRO A 230 -8.94 9.85 24.22
CA PRO A 230 -8.68 11.20 24.70
C PRO A 230 -7.26 11.26 25.30
N PRO A 231 -6.54 12.38 25.14
CA PRO A 231 -5.20 12.51 25.67
C PRO A 231 -5.21 12.24 27.18
N PRO A 232 -4.17 11.61 27.74
CA PRO A 232 -4.08 11.38 29.17
C PRO A 232 -4.25 12.72 29.89
N GLN A 233 -5.22 12.81 30.80
CA GLN A 233 -5.45 14.01 31.58
C GLN A 233 -4.17 14.33 32.34
N SER A 234 -3.60 15.51 32.10
CA SER A 234 -2.48 16.04 32.87
C SER A 234 -2.87 15.96 34.34
N ALA A 235 -2.11 15.20 35.13
CA ALA A 235 -2.36 15.07 36.57
C ALA A 235 -2.45 16.47 37.20
N PRO A 236 -3.43 16.73 38.09
CA PRO A 236 -3.53 18.02 38.75
C PRO A 236 -2.22 18.28 39.48
N THR A 237 -1.57 19.40 39.14
CA THR A 237 -0.41 19.91 39.87
C THR A 237 -0.84 20.13 41.31
N THR A 238 -0.49 19.19 42.19
CA THR A 238 -0.59 19.37 43.63
C THR A 238 0.44 20.43 44.01
N THR A 239 -0.01 21.68 44.05
CA THR A 239 0.71 22.75 44.72
C THR A 239 0.87 22.34 46.19
N PRO A 240 2.10 22.24 46.73
CA PRO A 240 2.27 21.95 48.15
C PRO A 240 1.66 23.10 48.94
N SER A 241 0.68 22.79 49.78
CA SER A 241 0.15 23.72 50.77
C SER A 241 1.29 24.06 51.74
N GLU A 242 1.76 25.32 51.70
CA GLU A 242 2.58 25.89 52.77
C GLU A 242 1.74 25.85 54.06
N ALA A 243 2.02 24.88 54.93
CA ALA A 243 1.58 24.93 56.31
C ALA A 243 2.52 25.89 57.07
N SER A 244 1.99 27.08 57.33
CA SER A 244 2.53 28.03 58.31
C SER A 244 2.14 27.60 59.73
N LEU A 245 3.12 27.73 60.64
CA LEU A 245 3.09 27.71 62.12
C LEU A 245 3.03 26.35 62.84
#